data_AF-A0AB36GVJ2-F1
#
_entry.id   AF-A0AB36GVJ2-F1
#
_cell.length_a   1.000
_cell.length_b   1.000
_cell.length_c   1.000
_cell.angle_alpha   90.00
_cell.angle_beta   90.00
_cell.angle_gamma   90.00
#
_symmetry.space_group_name_H-M   'P 1'
#
loop_
_entity.id
_entity.type
_entity.pdbx_description
1 polymer ?
#
loop_
_entity_poly.entity_id
_entity_poly.type
_entity_poly.pdbx_seq_one_letter_code
_entity_poly.pdbx_strand_id
1 'polypeptide(L)'
;MKEEGHSSDGQSLSLSGFFTEAQAKVRDKAKARAQRADTIGHLGPEAVVAFVDGEMPAKYAHRVRIHLVHCPECRAEIHHQRNAAEWVRECSVESHVKAPDSLMAKLAGIAHQGVGPGPDAEAPAHQPRQDFLDKVEMVVRAIRHNQRG
;
A
#
# COMPACT_ATOMS: atom_id res chain seq x y z
N MET A 1 -2.55 -44.64 49.23
CA MET A 1 -2.96 -43.22 49.25
C MET A 1 -1.70 -42.37 49.34
N LYS A 2 -1.60 -41.34 48.49
CA LYS A 2 -0.48 -40.39 48.27
C LYS A 2 0.66 -41.00 47.44
N GLU A 3 0.68 -40.85 46.12
CA GLU A 3 0.84 -39.62 45.29
C GLU A 3 2.21 -38.96 45.47
N GLU A 4 3.16 -39.38 44.64
CA GLU A 4 4.41 -38.68 44.38
C GLU A 4 4.36 -38.27 42.91
N GLY A 5 4.14 -36.97 42.69
CA GLY A 5 3.91 -36.36 41.39
C GLY A 5 5.17 -36.36 40.52
N HIS A 6 5.02 -36.84 39.29
CA HIS A 6 5.97 -36.69 38.20
C HIS A 6 6.05 -35.20 37.85
N SER A 7 7.15 -34.53 38.21
CA SER A 7 7.43 -33.15 37.79
C SER A 7 8.08 -33.21 36.41
N SER A 8 7.29 -32.95 35.37
CA SER A 8 7.75 -32.84 34.00
C SER A 8 8.38 -31.47 33.77
N ASP A 9 9.71 -31.43 33.67
CA ASP A 9 10.50 -30.27 33.27
C ASP A 9 10.18 -29.89 31.81
N GLY A 10 9.20 -28.99 31.64
CA GLY A 10 8.98 -28.27 30.40
C GLY A 10 10.07 -27.23 30.21
N GLN A 11 11.14 -27.59 29.48
CA GLN A 11 12.16 -26.64 29.03
C GLN A 11 11.54 -25.57 28.13
N SER A 12 11.23 -24.42 28.74
CA SER A 12 10.94 -23.17 28.04
C SER A 12 12.18 -22.75 27.27
N LEU A 13 12.14 -22.90 25.94
CA LEU A 13 13.15 -22.36 25.04
C LEU A 13 13.02 -20.83 25.01
N SER A 14 13.58 -20.16 26.02
CA SER A 14 13.73 -18.72 26.00
C SER A 14 14.78 -18.36 24.94
N LEU A 15 14.33 -17.84 23.79
CA LEU A 15 15.18 -17.09 22.87
C LEU A 15 15.49 -15.73 23.49
N SER A 16 16.26 -15.76 24.59
CA SER A 16 16.88 -14.57 25.17
C SER A 16 18.07 -14.19 24.27
N GLY A 17 17.77 -13.46 23.20
CA GLY A 17 18.80 -12.80 22.41
C GLY A 17 19.62 -11.89 23.33
N PHE A 18 20.89 -12.24 23.55
CA PHE A 18 21.86 -11.46 24.31
C PHE A 18 22.15 -10.14 23.58
N PHE A 19 21.27 -9.16 23.73
CA PHE A 19 21.54 -7.79 23.32
C PHE A 19 22.63 -7.23 24.20
N THR A 20 23.84 -7.15 23.65
CA THR A 20 24.98 -6.57 24.37
C THR A 20 24.81 -5.06 24.53
N GLU A 21 25.36 -4.49 25.59
CA GLU A 21 25.39 -3.04 25.81
C GLU A 21 26.03 -2.28 24.64
N ALA A 22 26.99 -2.92 23.95
CA ALA A 22 27.60 -2.40 22.73
C ALA A 22 26.59 -2.29 21.57
N GLN A 23 25.73 -3.30 21.37
CA GLN A 23 24.67 -3.25 20.36
C GLN A 23 23.62 -2.17 20.69
N ALA A 24 23.26 -2.00 21.97
CA ALA A 24 22.38 -0.93 22.41
C ALA A 24 22.95 0.46 22.09
N LYS A 25 24.24 0.68 22.39
CA LYS A 25 24.94 1.95 22.08
C LYS A 25 25.01 2.24 20.58
N VAL A 26 25.24 1.23 19.75
CA VAL A 26 25.26 1.40 18.27
C VAL A 26 23.87 1.77 17.77
N ARG A 27 22.81 1.10 18.25
CA ARG A 27 21.41 1.42 17.92
C ARG A 27 21.04 2.84 18.34
N ASP A 28 21.42 3.26 19.54
CA ASP A 28 21.08 4.59 20.04
C ASP A 28 21.84 5.69 19.29
N LYS A 29 23.10 5.43 18.90
CA LYS A 29 23.87 6.32 18.00
C LYS A 29 23.24 6.42 16.61
N ALA A 30 22.77 5.30 16.06
CA ALA A 30 22.05 5.29 14.78
C ALA A 30 20.73 6.07 14.88
N LYS A 31 19.97 5.90 15.97
CA LYS A 31 18.74 6.64 16.26
C LYS A 31 19.01 8.15 16.35
N ALA A 32 20.03 8.57 17.10
CA ALA A 32 20.41 9.98 17.22
C ALA A 32 20.86 10.58 15.88
N ARG A 33 21.58 9.81 15.04
CA ARG A 33 21.99 10.26 13.70
C ARG A 33 20.79 10.40 12.75
N ALA A 34 19.84 9.48 12.82
CA ALA A 34 18.62 9.56 12.01
C ALA A 34 17.73 10.73 12.44
N GLN A 35 17.59 10.96 13.75
CA GLN A 35 16.89 12.14 14.29
C GLN A 35 17.51 13.45 13.81
N ARG A 36 18.84 13.54 13.70
CA ARG A 36 19.53 14.72 13.14
C ARG A 36 19.38 14.86 11.62
N ALA A 37 19.13 13.75 10.91
CA ALA A 37 18.94 13.74 9.47
C ALA A 37 17.49 14.09 9.06
N ASP A 38 16.54 14.04 10.01
CA ASP A 38 15.17 14.48 9.81
C ASP A 38 15.06 16.00 9.88
N THR A 39 15.35 16.65 8.76
CA THR A 39 15.17 18.10 8.61
C THR A 39 13.70 18.51 8.42
N ILE A 40 12.75 17.57 8.47
CA ILE A 40 11.33 17.79 8.10
C ILE A 40 10.40 17.88 9.32
N GLY A 41 10.87 17.58 10.54
CA GLY A 41 9.98 17.48 11.71
C GLY A 41 9.01 16.29 11.60
N HIS A 42 7.84 16.39 12.23
CA HIS A 42 6.76 15.41 12.07
C HIS A 42 6.10 15.50 10.69
N LEU A 43 5.51 14.41 10.23
CA LEU A 43 4.74 14.43 8.99
C LEU A 43 3.51 15.33 9.15
N GLY A 44 3.27 16.20 8.18
CA GLY A 44 1.99 16.88 8.06
C GLY A 44 0.86 15.92 7.65
N PRO A 45 -0.42 16.27 7.90
CA PRO A 45 -1.56 15.40 7.63
C PRO A 45 -1.63 14.96 6.16
N GLU A 46 -1.38 15.88 5.21
CA GLU A 46 -1.34 15.57 3.78
C GLU A 46 -0.28 14.52 3.43
N ALA A 47 0.87 14.56 4.10
CA ALA A 47 1.94 13.59 3.88
C ALA A 47 1.59 12.21 4.45
N VAL A 48 0.84 12.17 5.56
CA VAL A 48 0.33 10.92 6.14
C VAL A 48 -0.66 10.28 5.17
N VAL A 49 -1.65 11.04 4.70
CA VAL A 49 -2.69 10.56 3.76
C VAL A 49 -2.04 10.05 2.47
N ALA A 50 -1.23 10.87 1.81
CA ALA A 50 -0.56 10.49 0.56
C ALA A 50 0.37 9.26 0.73
N PHE A 51 0.96 9.07 1.91
CA PHE A 51 1.77 7.88 2.19
C PHE A 51 0.92 6.62 2.41
N VAL A 52 -0.22 6.74 3.10
CA VAL A 52 -1.14 5.63 3.36
C VAL A 52 -1.84 5.17 2.07
N ASP A 53 -2.28 6.12 1.25
CA ASP A 53 -2.99 5.84 -0.01
C ASP A 53 -2.05 5.46 -1.15
N GLY A 54 -0.73 5.54 -0.94
CA GLY A 54 0.28 5.16 -1.94
C GLY A 54 0.47 6.19 -3.05
N GLU A 55 -0.08 7.40 -2.91
CA GLU A 55 0.03 8.50 -3.87
C GLU A 55 1.35 9.28 -3.76
N MET A 56 2.13 9.01 -2.73
CA MET A 56 3.42 9.66 -2.51
C MET A 56 4.51 9.17 -3.48
N PRO A 57 5.25 10.06 -4.17
CA PRO A 57 6.34 9.65 -5.06
C PRO A 57 7.41 8.84 -4.32
N ALA A 58 7.99 7.84 -5.00
CA ALA A 58 8.88 6.85 -4.39
C ALA A 58 10.03 7.44 -3.56
N LYS A 59 10.61 8.57 -4.03
CA LYS A 59 11.68 9.29 -3.33
C LYS A 59 11.25 9.82 -1.96
N TYR A 60 10.03 10.35 -1.85
CA TYR A 60 9.48 10.87 -0.60
C TYR A 60 9.02 9.73 0.31
N ALA A 61 8.37 8.71 -0.27
CA ALA A 61 7.93 7.54 0.47
C ALA A 61 9.11 6.80 1.14
N HIS A 62 10.29 6.74 0.50
CA HIS A 62 11.49 6.18 1.11
C HIS A 62 11.95 6.96 2.35
N ARG A 63 11.96 8.29 2.29
CA ARG A 63 12.30 9.13 3.45
C ARG A 63 11.30 8.96 4.59
N VAL A 64 10.01 8.91 4.28
CA VAL A 64 8.97 8.62 5.28
C VAL A 64 9.22 7.27 5.95
N ARG A 65 9.48 6.20 5.18
CA ARG A 65 9.76 4.88 5.77
C ARG A 65 10.92 4.94 6.77
N ILE A 66 11.99 5.66 6.46
CA ILE A 66 13.12 5.87 7.38
C ILE A 66 12.64 6.63 8.63
N HIS A 67 11.93 7.75 8.46
CA HIS A 67 11.38 8.54 9.56
C HIS A 67 10.54 7.69 10.52
N LEU A 68 9.69 6.81 10.01
CA LEU A 68 8.82 5.95 10.82
C LEU A 68 9.57 4.93 11.67
N VAL A 69 10.81 4.58 11.34
CA VAL A 69 11.66 3.75 12.21
C VAL A 69 12.02 4.51 13.48
N HIS A 70 12.18 5.83 13.39
CA HIS A 70 12.74 6.66 14.45
C HIS A 70 11.69 7.51 15.20
N CYS A 71 10.54 7.79 14.59
CA CYS A 71 9.47 8.58 15.17
C CYS A 71 8.23 7.71 15.49
N PRO A 72 7.93 7.46 16.79
CA PRO A 72 6.76 6.68 17.19
C PRO A 72 5.44 7.45 16.97
N GLU A 73 5.45 8.78 17.05
CA GLU A 73 4.25 9.61 16.88
C GLU A 73 3.71 9.54 15.45
N CYS A 74 4.59 9.75 14.45
CA CYS A 74 4.21 9.61 13.04
C CYS A 74 3.82 8.17 12.68
N ARG A 75 4.35 7.18 13.40
CA ARG A 75 3.92 5.79 13.25
C ARG A 75 2.49 5.60 13.75
N ALA A 76 2.16 6.14 14.93
CA ALA A 76 0.80 6.10 15.46
C ALA A 76 -0.19 6.78 14.53
N GLU A 77 0.15 7.96 13.99
CA GLU A 77 -0.69 8.71 13.06
C GLU A 77 -0.99 7.90 11.77
N ILE A 78 0.04 7.25 11.21
CA ILE A 78 -0.16 6.36 10.05
C ILE A 78 -1.03 5.15 10.38
N HIS A 79 -0.92 4.59 11.59
CA HIS A 79 -1.81 3.52 12.01
C HIS A 79 -3.26 4.01 12.11
N HIS A 80 -3.50 5.18 12.70
CA HIS A 80 -4.83 5.78 12.75
C HIS A 80 -5.41 6.00 11.35
N GLN A 81 -4.64 6.57 10.43
CA GLN A 81 -5.09 6.80 9.07
C GLN A 81 -5.34 5.50 8.29
N ARG A 82 -4.53 4.46 8.50
CA ARG A 82 -4.77 3.13 7.90
C ARG A 82 -6.07 2.50 8.37
N ASN A 83 -6.33 2.56 9.67
CA ASN A 83 -7.56 2.04 10.26
C ASN A 83 -8.77 2.82 9.73
N ALA A 84 -8.67 4.15 9.61
CA ALA A 84 -9.73 4.96 9.02
C ALA A 84 -9.99 4.56 7.55
N ALA A 85 -8.93 4.39 6.75
CA ALA A 85 -9.05 3.97 5.36
C ALA A 85 -9.63 2.55 5.22
N GLU A 86 -9.29 1.65 6.14
CA GLU A 86 -9.86 0.29 6.21
C GLU A 86 -11.34 0.31 6.53
N TRP A 87 -11.74 1.06 7.57
CA TRP A 87 -13.14 1.21 7.94
C TRP A 87 -14.01 1.72 6.78
N VAL A 88 -13.52 2.71 6.02
CA VAL A 88 -14.22 3.20 4.82
C VAL A 88 -14.38 2.11 3.76
N ARG A 89 -13.34 1.29 3.55
CA ARG A 89 -13.41 0.16 2.60
C ARG A 89 -14.41 -0.89 3.06
N GLU A 90 -14.43 -1.23 4.34
CA GLU A 90 -15.38 -2.19 4.91
C GLU A 90 -16.83 -1.72 4.75
N CYS A 91 -17.13 -0.47 5.11
CA CYS A 91 -18.45 0.11 4.88
C CYS A 91 -18.83 0.14 3.38
N SER A 92 -17.86 0.34 2.48
CA SER A 92 -18.11 0.27 1.04
C SER A 92 -18.44 -1.14 0.56
N VAL A 93 -17.95 -2.20 1.20
CA VAL A 93 -18.27 -3.59 0.87
C VAL A 93 -19.67 -3.97 1.37
N GLU A 94 -20.11 -3.41 2.50
CA GLU A 94 -21.49 -3.55 2.98
C GLU A 94 -22.49 -2.76 2.13
N SER A 95 -22.05 -1.63 1.57
CA SER A 95 -22.77 -0.94 0.50
C SER A 95 -22.75 -1.85 -0.74
N HIS A 96 -23.87 -1.96 -1.46
CA HIS A 96 -24.05 -2.87 -2.60
C HIS A 96 -23.16 -2.58 -3.84
N VAL A 97 -22.01 -1.93 -3.66
CA VAL A 97 -21.02 -1.62 -4.68
C VAL A 97 -20.11 -2.83 -4.87
N LYS A 98 -20.59 -3.80 -5.64
CA LYS A 98 -19.81 -4.98 -6.06
C LYS A 98 -19.51 -4.95 -7.55
N ALA A 99 -18.39 -5.58 -7.94
CA ALA A 99 -18.10 -5.82 -9.34
C ALA A 99 -19.21 -6.67 -9.98
N PRO A 100 -19.54 -6.46 -11.26
CA PRO A 100 -20.51 -7.29 -11.96
C PRO A 100 -20.12 -8.77 -11.97
N ASP A 101 -21.08 -9.68 -11.79
CA ASP A 101 -20.82 -11.13 -11.73
C ASP A 101 -20.14 -11.66 -13.01
N SER A 102 -20.43 -11.05 -14.16
CA SER A 102 -19.78 -11.37 -15.45
C SER A 102 -18.29 -11.07 -15.47
N LEU A 103 -17.84 -9.99 -14.82
CA LEU A 103 -16.42 -9.65 -14.68
C LEU A 103 -15.74 -10.64 -13.74
N MET A 104 -16.38 -10.99 -12.62
CA MET A 104 -15.85 -11.96 -11.67
C MET A 104 -15.68 -13.35 -12.30
N ALA A 105 -16.67 -13.81 -13.07
CA ALA A 105 -16.59 -15.06 -13.83
C ALA A 105 -15.44 -15.04 -14.84
N LYS A 106 -15.23 -13.91 -15.54
CA LYS A 106 -14.13 -13.75 -16.50
C LYS A 106 -12.77 -13.79 -15.81
N LEU A 107 -12.61 -13.08 -14.68
CA LEU A 107 -11.38 -13.08 -13.88
C LEU A 107 -11.04 -14.48 -13.34
N ALA A 108 -12.02 -15.21 -12.82
CA ALA A 108 -11.86 -16.59 -12.36
C ALA A 108 -11.43 -17.53 -13.51
N GLY A 109 -11.90 -17.26 -14.74
CA GLY A 109 -11.54 -18.01 -15.93
C GLY A 109 -10.11 -17.76 -16.46
N ILE A 110 -9.42 -16.69 -16.04
CA ILE A 110 -8.06 -16.37 -16.57
C ILE A 110 -7.07 -17.49 -16.28
N ALA A 111 -7.16 -18.13 -15.12
CA ALA A 111 -6.29 -19.26 -14.76
C ALA A 111 -6.48 -20.49 -15.67
N HIS A 112 -7.64 -20.59 -16.33
CA HIS A 112 -8.01 -21.71 -17.20
C HIS A 112 -7.92 -21.36 -18.69
N GLN A 113 -7.77 -20.08 -19.02
CA GLN A 113 -7.50 -19.62 -20.37
C GLN A 113 -6.01 -19.85 -20.64
N GLY A 114 -5.70 -20.79 -21.52
CA GLY A 114 -4.33 -20.97 -22.00
C GLY A 114 -3.76 -19.65 -22.50
N VAL A 115 -2.46 -19.44 -22.31
CA VAL A 115 -1.74 -18.28 -22.84
C VAL A 115 -1.82 -18.37 -24.36
N GLY A 116 -2.81 -17.71 -24.95
CA GLY A 116 -2.89 -17.50 -26.39
C GLY A 116 -1.69 -16.67 -26.86
N PRO A 117 -1.41 -16.61 -28.17
CA PRO A 117 -0.46 -15.66 -28.71
C PRO A 117 -0.83 -14.27 -28.19
N GLY A 118 0.10 -13.63 -27.48
CA GLY A 118 -0.12 -12.28 -26.97
C GLY A 118 -0.49 -11.36 -28.13
N PRO A 119 -1.33 -10.34 -27.90
CA PRO A 119 -1.69 -9.39 -28.94
C PRO A 119 -0.42 -8.86 -29.61
N ASP A 120 -0.38 -8.98 -30.95
CA ASP A 120 0.66 -8.35 -31.75
C ASP A 120 0.60 -6.84 -31.56
N ALA A 121 1.71 -6.14 -31.85
CA ALA A 121 1.79 -4.69 -31.68
C ALA A 121 0.73 -3.92 -32.51
N GLU A 122 0.06 -4.59 -33.46
CA GLU A 122 -1.00 -4.02 -34.27
C GLU A 122 -2.42 -4.19 -33.68
N ALA A 123 -2.65 -5.14 -32.76
CA ALA A 123 -3.95 -5.37 -32.12
C ALA A 123 -3.90 -5.05 -30.62
N PRO A 124 -4.31 -3.84 -30.18
CA PRO A 124 -4.34 -3.53 -28.75
C PRO A 124 -5.31 -4.47 -28.00
N ALA A 125 -4.85 -5.00 -26.87
CA ALA A 125 -5.59 -5.90 -25.98
C ALA A 125 -6.93 -5.33 -25.46
N HIS A 126 -7.08 -4.00 -25.54
CA HIS A 126 -8.25 -3.27 -25.14
C HIS A 126 -8.60 -2.26 -26.23
N GLN A 127 -9.68 -2.51 -26.95
CA GLN A 127 -10.35 -1.45 -27.72
C GLN A 127 -11.33 -0.76 -26.76
N PRO A 128 -11.10 0.51 -26.39
CA PRO A 128 -12.10 1.27 -25.66
C PRO A 128 -13.38 1.25 -26.47
N ARG A 129 -14.53 1.04 -25.82
CA ARG A 129 -15.81 1.33 -26.46
C ARG A 129 -15.81 2.82 -26.79
N GLN A 130 -15.53 3.16 -28.04
CA GLN A 130 -15.68 4.53 -28.52
C GLN A 130 -17.18 4.75 -28.71
N ASP A 131 -17.81 5.30 -27.70
CA ASP A 131 -19.18 5.78 -27.84
C ASP A 131 -19.18 6.89 -28.90
N PHE A 132 -20.23 6.91 -29.74
CA PHE A 132 -20.33 7.86 -30.84
C PHE A 132 -20.12 9.32 -30.41
N LEU A 133 -20.44 9.62 -29.15
CA LEU A 133 -20.27 10.92 -28.52
C LEU A 133 -18.80 11.33 -28.38
N ASP A 134 -17.89 10.41 -28.06
CA ASP A 134 -16.46 10.71 -27.92
C ASP A 134 -15.84 11.11 -29.26
N LYS A 135 -16.26 10.43 -30.34
CA LYS A 135 -15.82 10.79 -31.71
C LYS A 135 -16.32 12.17 -32.10
N VAL A 136 -17.57 12.50 -31.77
CA VAL A 136 -18.15 13.82 -32.05
C VAL A 136 -17.43 14.89 -31.23
N GLU A 137 -17.16 14.66 -29.95
CA GLU A 137 -16.41 15.60 -29.10
C GLU A 137 -15.01 15.86 -29.68
N MET A 138 -14.31 14.80 -30.11
CA MET A 138 -12.98 14.92 -30.68
C MET A 138 -12.96 15.74 -31.98
N VAL A 139 -13.98 15.56 -32.84
CA VAL A 139 -14.17 16.37 -34.06
C VAL A 139 -14.46 17.83 -33.72
N VAL A 140 -15.34 18.11 -32.74
CA VAL A 140 -15.65 19.48 -32.30
C VAL A 140 -14.42 20.18 -31.76
N ARG A 141 -13.58 19.47 -30.98
CA ARG A 141 -12.30 20.02 -30.47
C ARG A 141 -11.34 20.34 -31.61
N ALA A 142 -11.22 19.48 -32.61
CA ALA A 142 -10.38 19.71 -33.77
C ALA A 142 -10.82 20.94 -34.59
N ILE A 143 -12.13 21.09 -34.83
CA ILE A 143 -12.69 22.24 -35.56
C ILE A 143 -12.46 23.54 -34.78
N ARG A 144 -12.73 23.55 -33.47
CA ARG A 144 -12.51 24.74 -32.62
C ARG A 144 -11.03 25.13 -32.54
N HIS A 145 -10.12 24.16 -32.58
CA HIS A 145 -8.68 24.43 -32.62
C HIS A 145 -8.26 25.11 -33.94
N ASN A 146 -8.86 24.70 -35.07
CA ASN A 146 -8.54 25.27 -36.38
C ASN A 146 -9.17 26.65 -36.67
N GLN A 147 -10.19 27.04 -35.89
CA GLN A 147 -10.87 28.35 -36.01
C GLN A 147 -10.22 29.45 -35.14
N ARG A 148 -9.16 29.13 -34.40
CA ARG A 148 -8.38 30.08 -33.59
C ARG A 148 -7.05 30.51 -34.25
N GLY A 149 -6.86 30.16 -35.53
CA GLY A 149 -5.78 30.66 -36.39
C GLY A 149 -6.28 31.77 -37.29
#